data_AF-A0A6N7FK92-F1
#
_entry.id   AF-A0A6N7FK92-F1
#
_cell.length_a   1.000
_cell.length_b   1.000
_cell.length_c   1.000
_cell.angle_alpha   90.00
_cell.angle_beta   90.00
_cell.angle_gamma   90.00
#
_symmetry.space_group_name_H-M   'P 1'
#
loop_
_entity.id
_entity.type
_entity.pdbx_description
1 polymer ?
#
loop_
_entity_poly.entity_id
_entity_poly.type
_entity_poly.pdbx_seq_one_letter_code
_entity_poly.pdbx_strand_id
1 'polypeptide(L)'
;FSGMEIETICRYNLPVCVVVFNNGGIYRGTDVNPSGGPDAATTVFVKGARYDKMMEAFGGVGVHATSPDELSRAVNAAMDSGKPTLVNAVIDEKAGTESGRIGNLNPQSVVSRK
;
A
#
# COMPACT_ATOMS: atom_id res chain seq x y z
N PHE A 1 -0.25 6.78 -6.38
CA PHE A 1 -0.20 7.91 -7.33
C PHE A 1 0.66 7.60 -8.55
N SER A 2 1.91 7.17 -8.41
CA SER A 2 2.82 6.84 -9.53
C SER A 2 2.88 5.34 -9.87
N GLY A 3 1.82 4.57 -9.59
CA GLY A 3 1.85 3.11 -9.68
C GLY A 3 2.12 2.56 -11.08
N MET A 4 1.74 3.28 -12.14
CA MET A 4 1.98 2.86 -13.52
C MET A 4 3.47 2.89 -13.91
N GLU A 5 4.30 3.63 -13.19
CA GLU A 5 5.74 3.70 -13.47
C GLU A 5 6.49 2.40 -13.18
N ILE A 6 5.83 1.40 -12.58
CA ILE A 6 6.42 0.07 -12.48
C ILE A 6 6.61 -0.60 -13.84
N GLU A 7 5.80 -0.23 -14.86
CA GLU A 7 6.06 -0.63 -16.25
C GLU A 7 7.39 -0.06 -16.71
N THR A 8 7.66 1.22 -16.44
CA THR A 8 8.94 1.88 -16.74
C THR A 8 10.10 1.15 -16.07
N ILE A 9 9.96 0.78 -14.78
CA ILE A 9 10.97 0.00 -14.06
C ILE A 9 11.24 -1.32 -14.78
N CYS A 10 10.20 -2.03 -15.22
CA CYS A 10 10.33 -3.31 -15.93
C CYS A 10 10.99 -3.16 -17.30
N ARG A 11 10.52 -2.20 -18.12
CA ARG A 11 11.00 -1.97 -19.48
C ARG A 11 12.48 -1.63 -19.56
N TYR A 12 13.00 -0.90 -18.57
CA TYR A 12 14.43 -0.60 -18.47
C TYR A 12 15.21 -1.61 -17.61
N ASN A 13 14.57 -2.67 -17.13
CA ASN A 13 15.14 -3.69 -16.26
C ASN A 13 15.93 -3.07 -15.07
N LEU A 14 15.33 -2.07 -14.42
CA LEU A 14 15.98 -1.35 -13.32
C LEU A 14 15.94 -2.19 -12.04
N PRO A 15 17.03 -2.24 -11.26
CA PRO A 15 17.11 -3.00 -10.01
C PRO A 15 16.39 -2.27 -8.87
N VAL A 16 15.07 -2.10 -9.00
CA VAL A 16 14.22 -1.41 -8.01
C VAL A 16 13.30 -2.42 -7.32
N CYS A 17 13.35 -2.42 -5.99
CA CYS A 17 12.41 -3.13 -5.13
C CYS A 17 11.39 -2.13 -4.58
N VAL A 18 10.13 -2.27 -4.98
CA VAL A 18 9.01 -1.49 -4.46
C VAL A 18 8.32 -2.28 -3.37
N VAL A 19 8.23 -1.72 -2.15
CA VAL A 19 7.46 -2.33 -1.06
C VAL A 19 6.17 -1.55 -0.86
N VAL A 20 5.03 -2.18 -1.12
CA VAL A 20 3.71 -1.61 -0.84
C VAL A 20 3.27 -2.08 0.54
N PHE A 21 3.19 -1.15 1.48
CA PHE A 21 2.60 -1.39 2.80
C PHE A 21 1.08 -1.31 2.66
N ASN A 22 0.46 -2.46 2.45
CA ASN A 22 -0.95 -2.58 2.12
C ASN A 22 -1.79 -2.75 3.37
N ASN A 23 -2.17 -1.64 3.99
CA ASN A 23 -3.19 -1.56 5.07
C ASN A 23 -4.61 -1.40 4.50
N GLY A 24 -4.79 -1.44 3.18
CA GLY A 24 -6.10 -1.30 2.54
C GLY A 24 -6.69 0.11 2.52
N GLY A 25 -5.90 1.19 2.72
CA GLY A 25 -6.48 2.53 2.66
C GLY A 25 -5.53 3.70 2.91
N ILE A 26 -6.09 4.90 2.95
CA ILE A 26 -5.41 6.12 3.37
C ILE A 26 -5.42 6.14 4.91
N TYR A 27 -4.23 6.12 5.52
CA TYR A 27 -4.01 6.00 6.97
C TYR A 27 -4.42 4.62 7.55
N ARG A 28 -5.63 4.16 7.28
CA ARG A 28 -6.22 2.89 7.75
C ARG A 28 -7.20 2.33 6.71
N GLY A 29 -7.43 1.02 6.75
CA GLY A 29 -8.34 0.33 5.83
C GLY A 29 -9.73 0.01 6.40
N THR A 30 -10.10 0.63 7.53
CA THR A 30 -11.26 0.20 8.34
C THR A 30 -12.38 1.22 8.45
N ASP A 31 -12.26 2.38 7.79
CA ASP A 31 -13.28 3.42 7.92
C ASP A 31 -14.60 2.99 7.29
N VAL A 32 -15.70 3.51 7.84
CA VAL A 32 -17.07 3.19 7.40
C VAL A 32 -17.70 4.42 6.76
N ASN A 33 -18.57 4.19 5.79
CA ASN A 33 -19.31 5.26 5.13
C ASN A 33 -20.25 5.95 6.15
N PRO A 34 -20.07 7.24 6.44
CA PRO A 34 -20.86 7.94 7.46
C PRO A 34 -22.34 8.10 7.10
N SER A 35 -22.70 7.95 5.81
CA SER A 35 -24.11 7.95 5.38
C SER A 35 -24.82 6.62 5.64
N GLY A 36 -24.09 5.56 6.00
CA GLY A 36 -24.63 4.20 6.16
C GLY A 36 -25.01 3.50 4.85
N GLY A 37 -24.74 4.12 3.69
CA GLY A 37 -24.98 3.53 2.39
C GLY A 37 -23.99 2.40 2.02
N PRO A 38 -24.23 1.73 0.88
CA PRO A 38 -23.41 0.58 0.44
C PRO A 38 -22.04 0.97 -0.13
N ASP A 39 -21.80 2.26 -0.41
CA ASP A 39 -20.52 2.74 -0.95
C ASP A 39 -19.40 2.61 0.08
N ALA A 40 -18.16 2.42 -0.41
CA ALA A 40 -16.98 2.41 0.43
C ALA A 40 -16.74 3.77 1.12
N ALA A 41 -16.07 3.76 2.28
CA ALA A 41 -15.56 4.98 2.89
C ALA A 41 -14.49 5.63 2.00
N THR A 42 -14.35 6.94 2.08
CA THR A 42 -13.46 7.74 1.23
C THR A 42 -11.97 7.41 1.39
N THR A 43 -11.60 6.76 2.49
CA THR A 43 -10.24 6.36 2.85
C THR A 43 -9.97 4.87 2.64
N VAL A 44 -10.96 4.06 2.25
CA VAL A 44 -10.81 2.60 2.09
C VAL A 44 -10.57 2.23 0.63
N PHE A 45 -9.63 1.32 0.41
CA PHE A 45 -9.31 0.75 -0.89
C PHE A 45 -9.81 -0.70 -0.99
N VAL A 46 -9.64 -1.31 -2.18
CA VAL A 46 -10.07 -2.69 -2.44
C VAL A 46 -9.36 -3.66 -1.48
N LYS A 47 -10.15 -4.37 -0.66
CA LYS A 47 -9.63 -5.33 0.33
C LYS A 47 -8.87 -6.46 -0.36
N GLY A 48 -7.67 -6.74 0.12
CA GLY A 48 -6.82 -7.81 -0.42
C GLY A 48 -6.26 -7.51 -1.82
N ALA A 49 -6.20 -6.24 -2.24
CA ALA A 49 -5.60 -5.87 -3.52
C ALA A 49 -4.20 -6.48 -3.71
N ARG A 50 -3.96 -7.06 -4.89
CA ARG A 50 -2.74 -7.80 -5.24
C ARG A 50 -1.81 -6.98 -6.12
N TYR A 51 -1.18 -5.96 -5.54
CA TYR A 51 -0.24 -5.09 -6.26
C TYR A 51 0.97 -5.85 -6.84
N ASP A 52 1.36 -6.95 -6.21
CA ASP A 52 2.40 -7.86 -6.70
C ASP A 52 2.08 -8.43 -8.09
N LYS A 53 0.80 -8.68 -8.38
CA LYS A 53 0.35 -9.13 -9.71
C LYS A 53 0.49 -8.05 -10.79
N MET A 54 0.49 -6.78 -10.41
CA MET A 54 0.75 -5.69 -11.34
C MET A 54 2.20 -5.71 -11.85
N MET A 55 3.16 -6.04 -10.97
CA MET A 55 4.57 -6.21 -11.36
C MET A 55 4.77 -7.41 -12.28
N GLU A 56 4.14 -8.55 -11.96
CA GLU A 56 4.17 -9.74 -12.82
C GLU A 56 3.62 -9.45 -14.22
N ALA A 57 2.56 -8.64 -14.32
CA ALA A 57 1.95 -8.28 -15.61
C ALA A 57 2.91 -7.56 -16.58
N PHE A 58 3.94 -6.88 -16.05
CA PHE A 58 4.97 -6.21 -16.84
C PHE A 58 6.29 -7.00 -16.93
N GLY A 59 6.32 -8.24 -16.42
CA GLY A 59 7.47 -9.15 -16.50
C GLY A 59 8.48 -9.04 -15.34
N GLY A 60 8.18 -8.24 -14.31
CA GLY A 60 8.95 -8.20 -13.07
C GLY A 60 8.56 -9.31 -12.08
N VAL A 61 9.14 -9.28 -10.88
CA VAL A 61 8.87 -10.23 -9.80
C VAL A 61 7.82 -9.67 -8.85
N GLY A 62 6.68 -10.35 -8.72
CA GLY A 62 5.68 -10.06 -7.69
C GLY A 62 5.87 -10.97 -6.47
N VAL A 63 5.84 -10.39 -5.26
CA VAL A 63 5.83 -11.16 -4.01
C VAL A 63 4.70 -10.70 -3.11
N HIS A 64 3.92 -11.63 -2.58
CA HIS A 64 2.91 -11.35 -1.56
C HIS A 64 3.46 -11.79 -0.20
N ALA A 65 3.60 -10.85 0.73
CA ALA A 65 4.15 -11.11 2.06
C ALA A 65 3.11 -10.81 3.14
N THR A 66 2.90 -11.74 4.05
CA THR A 66 1.89 -11.69 5.12
C THR A 66 2.51 -11.74 6.52
N SER A 67 3.83 -11.81 6.61
CA SER A 67 4.58 -11.78 7.85
C SER A 67 5.89 -10.97 7.72
N PRO A 68 6.46 -10.47 8.83
CA PRO A 68 7.76 -9.79 8.82
C PRO A 68 8.88 -10.65 8.22
N ASP A 69 8.88 -11.95 8.49
CA ASP A 69 9.88 -12.89 7.97
C ASP A 69 9.77 -13.06 6.46
N GLU A 70 8.55 -13.17 5.92
CA GLU A 70 8.32 -13.20 4.48
C GLU A 70 8.75 -11.90 3.82
N LEU A 71 8.43 -10.75 4.42
CA LEU A 71 8.85 -9.45 3.93
C LEU A 71 10.39 -9.34 3.89
N SER A 72 11.06 -9.73 4.98
CA SER A 72 12.52 -9.71 5.07
C SER A 72 13.17 -10.57 3.98
N ARG A 73 12.69 -11.81 3.80
CA ARG A 73 13.17 -12.71 2.74
C ARG A 73 12.92 -12.13 1.35
N ALA A 74 11.73 -11.59 1.10
CA ALA A 74 11.34 -11.04 -0.19
C ALA A 74 12.22 -9.84 -0.60
N VAL A 75 12.47 -8.93 0.34
CA VAL A 75 13.32 -7.75 0.10
C VAL A 75 14.76 -8.18 -0.15
N ASN A 76 15.33 -9.06 0.68
CA ASN A 76 16.70 -9.55 0.46
C ASN A 76 16.83 -10.25 -0.90
N ALA A 77 15.90 -11.13 -1.26
CA ALA A 77 15.90 -11.80 -2.56
C ALA A 77 15.76 -10.80 -3.73
N ALA A 78 14.96 -9.75 -3.59
CA ALA A 78 14.85 -8.70 -4.58
C ALA A 78 16.19 -7.98 -4.81
N MET A 79 16.86 -7.59 -3.72
CA MET A 79 18.16 -6.92 -3.76
C MET A 79 19.25 -7.80 -4.37
N ASP A 80 19.30 -9.09 -3.99
CA ASP A 80 20.26 -10.05 -4.53
C ASP A 80 20.02 -10.34 -6.02
N SER A 81 18.75 -10.35 -6.45
CA SER A 81 18.40 -10.66 -7.84
C SER A 81 18.69 -9.53 -8.83
N GLY A 82 18.70 -8.28 -8.37
CA GLY A 82 18.78 -7.09 -9.24
C GLY A 82 17.61 -6.92 -10.20
N LYS A 83 16.49 -7.65 -10.00
CA LYS A 83 15.32 -7.60 -10.89
C LYS A 83 14.29 -6.57 -10.39
N PRO A 84 13.54 -5.93 -11.31
CA PRO A 84 12.31 -5.22 -10.97
C PRO A 84 11.40 -6.07 -10.08
N THR A 85 11.18 -5.63 -8.84
CA THR A 85 10.43 -6.43 -7.86
C THR A 85 9.42 -5.58 -7.12
N LEU A 86 8.21 -6.10 -6.90
CA LEU A 86 7.21 -5.49 -6.03
C LEU A 86 6.80 -6.48 -4.94
N VAL A 87 7.05 -6.09 -3.70
CA VAL A 87 6.59 -6.81 -2.51
C VAL A 87 5.32 -6.15 -1.99
N ASN A 88 4.19 -6.85 -2.11
CA ASN A 88 2.91 -6.46 -1.52
C ASN A 88 2.88 -6.98 -0.07
N ALA A 89 3.26 -6.12 0.87
CA ALA A 89 3.30 -6.42 2.30
C ALA A 89 1.94 -6.14 2.93
N VAL A 90 1.22 -7.20 3.30
CA VAL A 90 -0.02 -7.07 4.05
C VAL A 90 0.30 -6.61 5.47
N ILE A 91 -0.29 -5.49 5.88
CA ILE A 91 -0.18 -4.98 7.24
C ILE A 91 -1.56 -4.82 7.86
N ASP A 92 -1.62 -4.77 9.19
CA ASP A 92 -2.88 -4.57 9.90
C ASP A 92 -3.56 -3.27 9.44
N GLU A 93 -4.80 -3.39 8.97
CA GLU A 93 -5.65 -2.30 8.48
C GLU A 93 -5.86 -1.21 9.55
N LYS A 94 -5.64 -1.53 10.84
CA LYS A 94 -5.79 -0.62 12.00
C LYS A 94 -4.49 0.01 12.48
N ALA A 95 -3.32 -0.40 11.96
CA ALA A 95 -2.03 -0.01 12.52
C ALA A 95 -1.74 1.51 12.41
N GLY A 96 -2.35 2.19 11.44
CA GLY A 96 -2.09 3.60 11.16
C GLY A 96 -2.95 4.58 11.96
N THR A 97 -2.38 5.76 12.19
CA THR A 97 -3.08 6.94 12.71
C THR A 97 -3.37 7.92 11.56
N GLU A 98 -4.49 8.63 11.65
CA GLU A 98 -4.83 9.68 10.69
C GLU A 98 -3.70 10.72 10.62
N SER A 99 -3.21 10.99 9.40
CA SER A 99 -2.09 11.90 9.13
C SER A 99 -0.78 11.55 9.84
N GLY A 100 -0.64 10.33 10.38
CA GLY A 100 0.58 9.88 11.05
C GLY A 100 1.03 10.83 12.15
N ARG A 101 2.26 11.33 12.05
CA ARG A 101 2.88 12.21 13.06
C ARG A 101 2.36 13.66 13.01
N ILE A 102 1.70 14.07 11.94
CA ILE A 102 1.20 15.45 11.74
C ILE A 102 -0.31 15.57 11.96
N GLY A 103 -0.95 14.61 12.65
CA GLY A 103 -2.38 14.69 12.96
C GLY A 103 -2.79 15.93 13.76
N ASN A 104 -1.85 16.58 14.44
CA ASN A 104 -2.07 17.88 15.08
C ASN A 104 -2.35 19.04 14.09
N LEU A 105 -2.09 18.83 12.79
CA LEU A 105 -2.37 19.80 11.73
C LEU A 105 -3.71 19.52 11.03
N ASN A 106 -4.45 18.47 11.41
CA ASN A 106 -5.75 18.18 10.81
C ASN A 106 -6.72 19.34 11.05
N PRO A 107 -7.54 19.71 10.04
CA PRO A 107 -8.54 20.74 10.20
C PRO A 107 -9.46 20.40 11.37
N GLN A 108 -9.48 21.25 12.40
CA GLN A 108 -10.46 21.10 13.47
C GLN A 108 -11.79 21.63 12.97
N SER A 109 -12.81 20.77 12.98
CA SER A 109 -14.17 21.19 12.69
C SER A 109 -14.58 22.30 13.65
N VAL A 110 -14.70 23.51 13.13
CA VAL A 110 -15.29 24.68 13.82
C VAL A 110 -16.78 24.48 14.12
N VAL A 111 -17.40 23.43 13.58
CA VAL A 111 -18.85 23.17 13.68
C VAL A 111 -19.23 22.39 14.94
N SER A 112 -18.29 21.78 15.68
CA SER A 112 -18.59 21.09 16.95
C SER A 112 -18.43 21.92 18.22
N ARG A 113 -18.01 23.20 18.12
CA ARG A 113 -18.07 24.14 19.26
C ARG A 113 -19.44 24.80 19.31
N LYS A 114 -20.45 24.09 19.82
CA LYS A 114 -21.66 24.66 20.42
C LYS A 114 -22.08 23.82 21.61
#